data_AF-A0A9D0GAH9-F1
#
_entry.id   AF-A0A9D0GAH9-F1
#
_cell.length_a   1.000
_cell.length_b   1.000
_cell.length_c   1.000
_cell.angle_alpha   90.00
_cell.angle_beta   90.00
_cell.angle_gamma   90.00
#
_symmetry.space_group_name_H-M   'P 1'
#
loop_
_entity.id
_entity.type
_entity.pdbx_description
1 polymer ?
#
loop_
_entity_poly.entity_id
_entity_poly.type
_entity_poly.pdbx_seq_one_letter_code
_entity_poly.pdbx_strand_id
1 'polypeptide(L)' 'MQGVILAAGKGSRLHPITMQRSKAMLPILGRPIVER' A
#
# COMPACT_ATOMS: atom_id res chain seq x y z
N MET A 1 -13.37 12.04 -17.43
CA MET A 1 -12.06 12.53 -16.94
C MET A 1 -11.36 11.35 -16.26
N GLN A 2 -10.04 11.20 -16.41
CA GLN A 2 -9.29 10.08 -15.83
C GLN A 2 -8.35 10.57 -14.72
N GLY A 3 -8.17 9.75 -13.69
CA GLY A 3 -7.24 9.99 -12.59
C GLY A 3 -6.35 8.78 -12.34
N VAL A 4 -5.18 9.00 -11.76
CA VAL A 4 -4.17 7.96 -11.47
C VAL A 4 -3.71 8.08 -10.04
N ILE A 5 -3.52 6.94 -9.36
CA ILE A 5 -2.99 6.86 -8.00
C ILE A 5 -1.58 6.25 -8.05
N LEU A 6 -0.59 6.97 -7.52
CA LEU A 6 0.76 6.42 -7.32
C LEU A 6 0.81 5.58 -6.04
N ALA A 7 0.59 4.27 -6.19
CA ALA A 7 0.52 3.30 -5.09
C ALA A 7 1.88 2.60 -4.77
N ALA A 8 3.00 3.18 -5.23
CA ALA A 8 4.34 2.59 -5.12
C ALA A 8 5.19 3.19 -3.97
N GLY A 9 6.46 2.76 -3.90
CA GLY A 9 7.47 3.24 -2.95
C GLY A 9 7.92 2.17 -1.94
N LYS A 10 9.21 2.18 -1.58
CA LYS A 10 9.92 1.11 -0.83
C LYS A 10 9.28 0.72 0.51
N GLY A 11 8.60 1.65 1.19
CA GLY A 11 8.00 1.38 2.49
C GLY A 11 9.01 1.12 3.62
N SER A 12 10.22 1.69 3.56
CA SER A 12 11.32 1.40 4.49
C SER A 12 10.97 1.56 5.97
N ARG A 13 10.11 2.53 6.32
CA ARG A 13 9.62 2.74 7.69
C ARG A 13 8.69 1.63 8.21
N LEU A 14 8.22 0.75 7.34
CA LEU A 14 7.36 -0.39 7.65
C LEU A 14 8.12 -1.72 7.55
N HIS A 15 9.45 -1.71 7.52
CA HIS A 15 10.23 -2.96 7.59
C HIS A 15 9.93 -3.72 8.91
N PRO A 16 9.73 -5.06 8.88
CA PRO A 16 9.85 -5.99 7.74
C PRO A 16 8.55 -6.21 6.95
N ILE A 17 7.45 -5.56 7.32
CA ILE A 17 6.09 -5.80 6.82
C ILE A 17 6.00 -5.64 5.30
N THR A 18 6.73 -4.69 4.71
CA THR A 18 6.67 -4.39 3.27
C THR A 18 7.69 -5.14 2.40
N MET A 19 8.37 -6.17 2.94
CA MET A 19 9.37 -6.93 2.18
C MET A 19 8.74 -7.75 1.04
N GLN A 20 7.53 -8.29 1.26
CA GLN A 20 6.82 -9.15 0.29
C GLN A 20 5.51 -8.53 -0.21
N ARG A 21 5.09 -7.40 0.35
CA ARG A 21 3.81 -6.75 0.02
C ARG A 21 3.97 -5.23 -0.02
N SER A 22 3.41 -4.59 -1.05
CA SER A 22 3.38 -3.12 -1.12
C SER A 22 2.62 -2.53 0.07
N LYS A 23 3.11 -1.39 0.58
CA LYS A 23 2.41 -0.61 1.62
C LYS A 23 0.96 -0.31 1.25
N ALA A 24 0.65 -0.07 -0.04
CA ALA A 24 -0.69 0.27 -0.50
C ALA A 24 -1.70 -0.89 -0.39
N MET A 25 -1.18 -2.13 -0.28
CA MET A 25 -1.99 -3.36 -0.20
C MET A 25 -2.09 -3.93 1.21
N LEU A 26 -1.50 -3.26 2.21
CA LEU A 26 -1.62 -3.71 3.60
C LEU A 26 -3.08 -3.61 4.07
N PRO A 27 -3.60 -4.62 4.80
CA PRO A 27 -4.98 -4.61 5.25
C PRO A 27 -5.14 -3.68 6.46
N ILE A 28 -6.16 -2.81 6.43
CA ILE A 28 -6.65 -2.06 7.59
C ILE A 28 -8.12 -2.42 7.78
N LEU A 29 -8.44 -3.10 8.88
CA LEU A 29 -9.77 -3.68 9.14
C LEU A 29 -10.22 -4.64 8.01
N GLY A 30 -9.29 -5.46 7.51
CA GLY A 30 -9.55 -6.47 6.48
C GLY A 30 -9.54 -5.95 5.04
N ARG A 31 -9.42 -4.64 4.80
CA ARG A 31 -9.41 -4.04 3.45
C ARG A 31 -8.05 -3.40 3.09
N PRO A 32 -7.56 -3.51 1.84
CA PRO A 32 -6.37 -2.79 1.39
C PRO A 32 -6.48 -1.27 1.58
N ILE A 33 -5.36 -0.60 1.90
CA ILE A 33 -5.31 0.88 2.02
C ILE A 33 -5.82 1.59 0.76
N VAL A 34 -5.49 1.07 -0.43
CA VAL A 34 -5.87 1.67 -1.72
C VAL A 34 -7.36 1.54 -2.06
N GLU A 35 -8.13 0.74 -1.33
CA GLU A 35 -9.58 0.57 -1.54
C GLU A 35 -10.41 1.67 -0.83
N ARG A 36 -9.77 2.72 -0.30
CA ARG A 36 -10.41 3.82 0.42
C ARG A 36 -10.58 5.07 -0.43
#